data_AF-A0A7C5FQA3-F1
#
_entry.id   AF-A0A7C5FQA3-F1
#
_cell.length_a   1.000
_cell.length_b   1.000
_cell.length_c   1.000
_cell.angle_alpha   90.00
_cell.angle_beta   90.00
_cell.angle_gamma   90.00
#
_symmetry.space_group_name_H-M   'P 1'
#
loop_
_entity.id
_entity.type
_entity.pdbx_description
1 polymer ?
#
loop_
_entity_poly.entity_id
_entity_poly.type
_entity_poly.pdbx_seq_one_letter_code
_entity_poly.pdbx_strand_id
1 'polypeptide(L)'
;MNIAICSSEVFPFAKTGGLADVAGALSVALGKLKNEVKVFMPLYKNIKPDKLYDDYGLTKEGNVEFIFIKNDVFFNRDGLYGTSSGDYPDNLERFCFFSKKVLEILKRINFKPDIVHSHDWQAAPVIIYLKTIYKDDEFYKNARTILTIHNLAYQGIFNKEKYEVIGISWDYFNMHCLEFYDKVNLLKGGIVFADAINTVSPNYAKQIQTPQYGCGLDGVLRERANRLFGI
;
A
#
# COMPACT_ATOMS: atom_id res chain seq x y z
N MET A 1 -17.36 -6.98 -7.90
CA MET A 1 -15.94 -6.94 -8.31
C MET A 1 -15.11 -7.65 -7.26
N ASN A 2 -13.92 -8.10 -7.66
CA ASN A 2 -12.88 -8.61 -6.78
C ASN A 2 -11.96 -7.46 -6.38
N ILE A 3 -11.90 -7.13 -5.09
CA ILE A 3 -11.13 -6.00 -4.57
C ILE A 3 -10.09 -6.51 -3.59
N ALA A 4 -8.82 -6.24 -3.89
CA ALA A 4 -7.70 -6.47 -2.98
C ALA A 4 -7.32 -5.14 -2.31
N ILE A 5 -7.66 -4.98 -1.04
CA ILE A 5 -7.27 -3.80 -0.23
C ILE A 5 -5.94 -4.11 0.42
N CYS A 6 -4.95 -3.23 0.29
CA CYS A 6 -3.60 -3.41 0.82
C CYS A 6 -3.29 -2.25 1.76
N SER A 7 -3.07 -2.55 3.04
CA SER A 7 -2.88 -1.54 4.07
C SER A 7 -1.92 -2.02 5.14
N SER A 8 -1.12 -1.12 5.72
CA SER A 8 -0.29 -1.44 6.88
C SER A 8 -1.08 -1.48 8.19
N GLU A 9 -2.28 -0.90 8.24
CA GLU A 9 -3.15 -0.93 9.43
C GLU A 9 -4.61 -1.12 9.04
N VAL A 10 -5.34 -1.82 9.89
CA VAL A 10 -6.77 -2.10 9.74
C VAL A 10 -7.36 -2.30 11.12
N PHE A 11 -8.35 -1.49 11.50
CA PHE A 11 -9.11 -1.71 12.74
C PHE A 11 -10.07 -2.91 12.56
N PRO A 12 -10.19 -3.84 13.54
CA PRO A 12 -9.67 -3.78 14.91
C PRO A 12 -8.28 -4.41 15.13
N PHE A 13 -7.60 -4.87 14.08
CA PHE A 13 -6.38 -5.69 14.19
C PHE A 13 -5.11 -4.91 14.55
N ALA A 14 -4.87 -3.76 13.91
CA ALA A 14 -3.74 -2.89 14.22
C ALA A 14 -4.08 -1.43 13.89
N LYS A 15 -3.64 -0.51 14.75
CA LYS A 15 -3.95 0.92 14.63
C LYS A 15 -2.89 1.80 15.29
N THR A 16 -2.49 2.84 14.59
CA THR A 16 -1.72 3.99 15.08
C THR A 16 -2.41 5.32 14.75
N GLY A 17 -3.27 5.35 13.71
CA GLY A 17 -4.00 6.55 13.31
C GLY A 17 -5.29 6.27 12.53
N GLY A 18 -5.77 7.29 11.81
CA GLY A 18 -7.05 7.24 11.09
C GLY A 18 -7.06 6.31 9.86
N LEU A 19 -5.90 5.99 9.30
CA LEU A 19 -5.77 5.04 8.20
C LEU A 19 -6.40 3.68 8.54
N ALA A 20 -6.22 3.19 9.76
CA ALA A 20 -6.76 1.91 10.22
C ALA A 20 -8.30 1.89 10.21
N ASP A 21 -8.92 3.00 10.66
CA ASP A 21 -10.37 3.13 10.72
C ASP A 21 -10.97 3.16 9.31
N VAL A 22 -10.35 3.94 8.41
CA VAL A 22 -10.79 4.04 7.03
C VAL A 22 -10.63 2.70 6.31
N ALA A 23 -9.46 2.06 6.39
CA ALA A 23 -9.23 0.78 5.74
C ALA A 23 -10.22 -0.29 6.23
N GLY A 24 -10.47 -0.38 7.55
CA GLY A 24 -11.44 -1.31 8.11
C GLY A 24 -12.88 -1.03 7.66
N ALA A 25 -13.35 0.20 7.88
CA ALA A 25 -14.73 0.59 7.56
C ALA A 25 -15.04 0.53 6.06
N LEU A 26 -14.11 0.98 5.20
CA LEU A 26 -14.24 0.92 3.75
C LEU A 26 -14.34 -0.52 3.27
N SER A 27 -13.50 -1.42 3.79
CA SER A 27 -13.51 -2.84 3.40
C SER A 27 -14.87 -3.48 3.67
N VAL A 28 -15.42 -3.25 4.87
CA VAL A 28 -16.74 -3.75 5.26
C VAL A 28 -17.85 -3.13 4.41
N ALA A 29 -17.78 -1.82 4.14
CA ALA A 29 -18.76 -1.13 3.30
C ALA A 29 -18.76 -1.68 1.86
N LEU A 30 -17.59 -1.90 1.25
CA LEU A 30 -17.46 -2.48 -0.07
C LEU A 30 -17.99 -3.92 -0.13
N GLY A 31 -17.76 -4.72 0.91
CA GLY A 31 -18.30 -6.08 1.03
C GLY A 31 -19.85 -6.09 1.10
N LYS A 32 -20.47 -5.10 1.74
CA LYS A 32 -21.93 -4.93 1.75
C LYS A 32 -22.52 -4.58 0.38
N LEU A 33 -21.71 -3.97 -0.50
CA LEU A 33 -22.08 -3.68 -1.89
C LEU A 33 -21.89 -4.88 -2.83
N LYS A 34 -21.89 -6.11 -2.31
CA LYS A 34 -21.75 -7.37 -3.06
C LYS A 34 -20.42 -7.50 -3.82
N ASN A 35 -19.36 -6.85 -3.34
CA ASN A 35 -18.00 -7.10 -3.82
C ASN A 35 -17.36 -8.24 -3.01
N GLU A 36 -16.50 -9.01 -3.65
CA GLU A 36 -15.59 -9.90 -2.94
C GLU A 36 -14.38 -9.08 -2.51
N VAL A 37 -14.19 -8.91 -1.20
CA VAL A 37 -13.13 -8.06 -0.65
C VAL A 37 -12.15 -8.91 0.15
N LYS A 38 -10.88 -8.82 -0.23
CA LYS A 38 -9.76 -9.39 0.51
C LYS A 38 -8.86 -8.25 0.98
N VAL A 39 -8.64 -8.16 2.29
CA VAL A 39 -7.81 -7.13 2.92
C VAL A 39 -6.49 -7.76 3.30
N PHE A 40 -5.40 -7.20 2.82
CA PHE A 40 -4.06 -7.64 3.10
C PHE A 40 -3.38 -6.63 4.03
N MET A 41 -2.83 -7.13 5.13
CA MET A 41 -2.01 -6.35 6.06
C MET A 41 -0.92 -7.22 6.68
N PRO A 42 0.13 -6.66 7.30
CA PRO A 42 1.10 -7.47 8.02
C PRO A 42 0.50 -8.18 9.24
N LEU A 43 0.98 -9.39 9.54
CA LEU A 43 0.66 -10.09 10.79
C LEU A 43 1.54 -9.55 11.92
N TYR A 44 1.09 -8.48 12.56
CA TYR A 44 1.77 -7.92 13.73
C TYR A 44 1.60 -8.79 14.98
N LYS A 45 2.54 -8.65 15.92
CA LYS A 45 2.65 -9.41 17.19
C LYS A 45 1.33 -9.69 17.92
N ASN A 46 0.42 -8.72 17.97
CA ASN A 46 -0.82 -8.82 18.75
C ASN A 46 -2.01 -9.39 17.96
N ILE A 47 -1.85 -9.69 16.69
CA ILE A 47 -2.92 -10.26 15.85
C ILE A 47 -2.94 -11.77 16.01
N LYS A 48 -4.12 -12.31 16.32
CA LYS A 48 -4.37 -13.76 16.37
C LYS A 48 -5.38 -14.13 15.28
N PRO A 49 -4.93 -14.68 14.14
CA PRO A 49 -5.83 -15.05 13.07
C PRO A 49 -6.63 -16.32 13.41
N ASP A 50 -7.80 -16.49 12.81
CA ASP A 50 -8.64 -17.69 13.00
C ASP A 50 -7.97 -18.94 12.42
N LYS A 51 -7.25 -18.76 11.30
CA LYS A 51 -6.46 -19.79 10.64
C LYS A 51 -5.05 -19.28 10.40
N LEU A 52 -4.06 -20.14 10.62
CA LEU A 52 -2.65 -19.84 10.38
C LEU A 52 -2.09 -20.81 9.34
N TYR A 53 -1.53 -20.25 8.28
CA TYR A 53 -0.72 -20.93 7.27
C TYR A 53 0.75 -20.55 7.46
N ASP A 54 1.64 -21.19 6.70
CA ASP A 54 3.10 -20.99 6.85
C ASP A 54 3.53 -19.52 6.69
N ASP A 55 2.96 -18.82 5.71
CA ASP A 55 3.34 -17.44 5.35
C ASP A 55 2.19 -16.42 5.44
N TYR A 56 1.00 -16.80 5.90
CA TYR A 56 -0.07 -15.86 6.23
C TYR A 56 -1.09 -16.40 7.24
N GLY A 57 -1.76 -15.50 7.96
CA GLY A 57 -2.96 -15.77 8.74
C GLY A 57 -4.23 -15.35 8.00
N LEU A 58 -5.38 -15.91 8.36
CA LEU A 58 -6.68 -15.58 7.79
C LEU A 58 -7.74 -15.44 8.91
N THR A 59 -8.48 -14.34 8.89
CA THR A 59 -9.70 -14.13 9.67
C THR A 59 -10.81 -13.67 8.74
N LYS A 60 -12.05 -14.09 8.99
CA LYS A 60 -13.20 -13.69 8.17
C LYS A 60 -14.22 -12.94 9.02
N GLU A 61 -14.58 -11.73 8.60
CA GLU A 61 -15.67 -10.97 9.21
C GLU A 61 -16.74 -10.66 8.15
N GLY A 62 -17.92 -11.29 8.30
CA GLY A 62 -18.98 -11.22 7.30
C GLY A 62 -18.51 -11.71 5.93
N ASN A 63 -18.57 -10.83 4.94
CA ASN A 63 -18.15 -11.11 3.55
C ASN A 63 -16.73 -10.63 3.22
N VAL A 64 -15.96 -10.20 4.22
CA VAL A 64 -14.59 -9.71 4.04
C VAL A 64 -13.61 -10.72 4.63
N GLU A 65 -12.56 -11.03 3.87
CA GLU A 65 -11.46 -11.87 4.33
C GLU A 65 -10.23 -11.01 4.63
N PHE A 66 -9.71 -11.10 5.84
CA PHE A 66 -8.50 -10.42 6.29
C PHE A 66 -7.33 -11.41 6.26
N ILE A 67 -6.37 -11.13 5.38
CA ILE A 67 -5.17 -11.93 5.15
C ILE A 67 -3.98 -11.20 5.76
N PHE A 68 -3.38 -11.82 6.76
CA PHE A 68 -2.27 -11.26 7.52
C PHE A 68 -0.94 -11.84 7.05
N ILE A 69 -0.12 -11.06 6.36
CA ILE A 69 1.18 -11.51 5.82
C ILE A 69 2.15 -11.81 6.97
N LYS A 70 2.56 -13.07 7.08
CA LYS A 70 3.42 -13.52 8.17
C LYS A 70 4.90 -13.41 7.80
N ASN A 71 5.64 -12.74 8.67
CA ASN A 71 7.09 -12.82 8.75
C ASN A 71 7.50 -12.35 10.14
N ASP A 72 7.95 -13.29 10.97
CA ASP A 72 8.19 -13.01 12.39
C ASP A 72 9.38 -12.06 12.57
N VAL A 73 10.36 -12.08 11.67
CA VAL A 73 11.51 -11.16 11.71
C VAL A 73 11.05 -9.71 11.45
N PHE A 74 10.10 -9.52 10.53
CA PHE A 74 9.63 -8.20 10.13
C PHE A 74 8.47 -7.66 10.95
N PHE A 75 7.52 -8.50 11.38
CA PHE A 75 6.24 -8.02 11.92
C PHE A 75 5.96 -8.47 13.36
N ASN A 76 6.68 -9.45 13.90
CA ASN A 76 6.59 -9.80 15.32
C ASN A 76 7.43 -8.84 16.18
N ARG A 77 7.04 -7.56 16.19
CA ARG A 77 7.74 -6.46 16.88
C ARG A 77 6.77 -5.66 17.75
N ASP A 78 7.33 -4.86 18.65
CA ASP A 78 6.52 -4.08 19.60
C ASP A 78 5.83 -2.87 18.95
N GLY A 79 6.41 -2.31 17.89
CA GLY A 79 5.82 -1.24 17.10
C GLY A 79 5.55 -1.63 15.66
N LEU A 80 4.68 -0.87 14.98
CA LEU A 80 4.32 -1.13 13.59
C LEU A 80 5.40 -0.61 12.64
N TYR A 81 5.88 0.61 12.89
CA TYR A 81 6.86 1.31 12.03
C TYR A 81 8.19 1.60 12.74
N GLY A 82 8.20 1.61 14.07
CA GLY A 82 9.35 1.99 14.88
C GLY A 82 9.05 1.91 16.37
N THR A 83 9.97 2.40 17.18
CA THR A 83 9.81 2.53 18.64
C THR A 83 9.87 4.01 19.04
N SER A 84 9.89 4.31 20.34
CA SER A 84 10.16 5.67 20.84
C SER A 84 11.52 6.23 20.40
N SER A 85 12.45 5.36 19.96
CA SER A 85 13.77 5.76 19.44
C SER A 85 13.78 6.11 17.95
N GLY A 86 12.65 5.95 17.25
CA GLY A 86 12.51 6.23 15.82
C GLY A 86 12.07 5.03 14.99
N ASP A 87 12.02 5.25 13.68
CA ASP A 87 11.60 4.25 12.69
C ASP A 87 12.55 3.05 12.64
N TYR A 88 12.00 1.86 12.38
CA TYR A 88 12.81 0.70 12.11
C TYR A 88 13.64 0.91 10.83
N PRO A 89 14.96 0.64 10.87
CA PRO A 89 15.85 0.93 9.74
C PRO A 89 15.58 0.05 8.53
N ASP A 90 14.90 -1.09 8.72
CA ASP A 90 14.53 -2.06 7.70
C ASP A 90 13.10 -1.87 7.16
N ASN A 91 12.48 -0.72 7.39
CA ASN A 91 11.11 -0.45 6.92
C ASN A 91 10.93 -0.62 5.40
N LEU A 92 11.94 -0.26 4.60
CA LEU A 92 11.89 -0.48 3.16
C LEU A 92 11.77 -1.98 2.83
N GLU A 93 12.64 -2.79 3.44
CA GLU A 93 12.71 -4.24 3.31
C GLU A 93 11.37 -4.88 3.73
N ARG A 94 10.84 -4.45 4.89
CA ARG A 94 9.58 -4.94 5.47
C ARG A 94 8.40 -4.73 4.52
N PHE A 95 8.22 -3.51 4.02
CA PHE A 95 7.05 -3.16 3.20
C PHE A 95 7.20 -3.58 1.73
N CYS A 96 8.43 -3.72 1.22
CA CYS A 96 8.69 -4.42 -0.05
C CYS A 96 8.34 -5.92 0.06
N PHE A 97 8.75 -6.58 1.16
CA PHE A 97 8.39 -7.97 1.42
C PHE A 97 6.88 -8.16 1.50
N PHE A 98 6.19 -7.34 2.31
CA PHE A 98 4.73 -7.34 2.40
C PHE A 98 4.10 -7.25 1.00
N SER A 99 4.52 -6.26 0.22
CA SER A 99 3.91 -5.99 -1.09
C SER A 99 4.13 -7.10 -2.11
N LYS A 100 5.32 -7.72 -2.15
CA LYS A 100 5.59 -8.89 -3.00
C LYS A 100 4.71 -10.07 -2.59
N LYS A 101 4.61 -10.33 -1.28
CA LYS A 101 3.81 -11.44 -0.74
C LYS A 101 2.32 -11.30 -1.00
N VAL A 102 1.77 -10.08 -0.98
CA VAL A 102 0.38 -9.84 -1.38
C VAL A 102 0.12 -10.35 -2.79
N LEU A 103 0.96 -9.98 -3.76
CA LEU A 103 0.81 -10.42 -5.14
C LEU A 103 0.96 -11.95 -5.24
N GLU A 104 2.00 -12.54 -4.64
CA GLU A 104 2.18 -13.99 -4.64
C GLU A 104 0.96 -14.76 -4.08
N ILE A 105 0.39 -14.29 -2.97
CA ILE A 105 -0.77 -14.93 -2.34
C ILE A 105 -2.02 -14.78 -3.21
N LEU A 106 -2.25 -13.61 -3.82
CA LEU A 106 -3.37 -13.41 -4.76
C LEU A 106 -3.37 -14.47 -5.86
N LYS A 107 -2.21 -14.77 -6.47
CA LYS A 107 -2.08 -15.85 -7.46
C LYS A 107 -2.35 -17.22 -6.84
N ARG A 108 -1.76 -17.49 -5.67
CA ARG A 108 -1.85 -18.80 -4.99
C ARG A 108 -3.28 -19.18 -4.62
N ILE A 109 -4.07 -18.21 -4.16
CA ILE A 109 -5.49 -18.41 -3.83
C ILE A 109 -6.41 -18.20 -5.04
N ASN A 110 -5.84 -18.00 -6.24
CA ASN A 110 -6.54 -17.74 -7.50
C ASN A 110 -7.57 -16.60 -7.40
N PHE A 111 -7.28 -15.57 -6.61
CA PHE A 111 -8.12 -14.38 -6.51
C PHE A 111 -7.60 -13.32 -7.48
N LYS A 112 -8.22 -13.24 -8.66
CA LYS A 112 -7.90 -12.24 -9.69
C LYS A 112 -8.58 -10.92 -9.33
N PRO A 113 -7.83 -9.88 -8.90
CA PRO A 113 -8.45 -8.62 -8.52
C PRO A 113 -8.86 -7.82 -9.76
N ASP A 114 -10.07 -7.27 -9.74
CA ASP A 114 -10.45 -6.17 -10.64
C ASP A 114 -9.77 -4.88 -10.18
N ILE A 115 -9.71 -4.67 -8.85
CA ILE A 115 -9.10 -3.51 -8.21
C ILE A 115 -8.06 -3.95 -7.17
N VAL A 116 -6.86 -3.36 -7.25
CA VAL A 116 -5.86 -3.37 -6.18
C VAL A 116 -5.82 -1.97 -5.57
N HIS A 117 -6.28 -1.86 -4.32
CA HIS A 117 -6.41 -0.59 -3.62
C HIS A 117 -5.38 -0.51 -2.49
N SER A 118 -4.31 0.25 -2.71
CA SER A 118 -3.26 0.47 -1.72
C SER A 118 -3.51 1.75 -0.91
N HIS A 119 -3.13 1.71 0.37
CA HIS A 119 -3.20 2.85 1.27
C HIS A 119 -1.79 3.27 1.71
N ASP A 120 -1.45 4.55 1.48
CA ASP A 120 -0.17 5.18 1.82
C ASP A 120 1.10 4.46 1.32
N TRP A 121 2.26 4.97 1.75
CA TRP A 121 3.56 4.57 1.26
C TRP A 121 3.91 3.10 1.56
N GLN A 122 3.34 2.54 2.62
CA GLN A 122 3.59 1.16 3.06
C GLN A 122 3.05 0.13 2.07
N ALA A 123 1.91 0.43 1.42
CA ALA A 123 1.30 -0.45 0.42
C ALA A 123 1.50 0.05 -1.03
N ALA A 124 2.09 1.24 -1.22
CA ALA A 124 2.47 1.75 -2.53
C ALA A 124 3.32 0.76 -3.37
N PRO A 125 4.26 -0.03 -2.78
CA PRO A 125 5.06 -0.97 -3.58
C PRO A 125 4.22 -2.07 -4.23
N VAL A 126 3.03 -2.40 -3.73
CA VAL A 126 2.11 -3.34 -4.42
C VAL A 126 1.80 -2.84 -5.83
N ILE A 127 1.48 -1.54 -5.96
CA ILE A 127 1.20 -0.89 -7.24
C ILE A 127 2.46 -0.86 -8.11
N ILE A 128 3.60 -0.49 -7.53
CA ILE A 128 4.89 -0.43 -8.24
C ILE A 128 5.21 -1.80 -8.84
N TYR A 129 5.16 -2.88 -8.06
CA TYR A 129 5.43 -4.22 -8.56
C TYR A 129 4.41 -4.67 -9.60
N LEU A 130 3.14 -4.35 -9.41
CA LEU A 130 2.09 -4.69 -10.37
C LEU A 130 2.37 -4.07 -11.74
N LYS A 131 2.81 -2.80 -11.77
CA LYS A 131 3.04 -2.04 -13.02
C LYS A 131 4.45 -2.20 -13.60
N THR A 132 5.37 -2.85 -12.89
CA THR A 132 6.75 -3.04 -13.35
C THR A 132 7.08 -4.52 -13.58
N ILE A 133 7.00 -5.35 -12.54
CA ILE A 133 7.34 -6.78 -12.58
C ILE A 133 6.20 -7.60 -13.21
N TYR A 134 4.95 -7.31 -12.81
CA TYR A 134 3.78 -8.08 -13.23
C TYR A 134 3.00 -7.45 -14.39
N LYS A 135 3.59 -6.45 -15.06
CA LYS A 135 2.89 -5.67 -16.11
C LYS A 135 2.38 -6.53 -17.27
N ASP A 136 3.10 -7.62 -17.58
CA ASP A 136 2.79 -8.55 -18.67
C ASP A 136 2.22 -9.88 -18.15
N ASP A 137 1.88 -9.97 -16.86
CA ASP A 137 1.34 -11.18 -16.25
C ASP A 137 -0.16 -11.31 -16.52
N GLU A 138 -0.55 -12.36 -17.26
CA GLU A 138 -1.94 -12.65 -17.63
C GLU A 138 -2.90 -12.74 -16.44
N PHE A 139 -2.41 -13.08 -15.24
CA PHE A 139 -3.24 -13.11 -14.04
C PHE A 139 -3.73 -11.72 -13.64
N TYR A 140 -2.91 -10.68 -13.88
CA TYR A 140 -3.16 -9.30 -13.45
C TYR A 140 -3.56 -8.35 -14.58
N LYS A 141 -3.63 -8.81 -15.83
CA LYS A 141 -3.84 -7.95 -17.00
C LYS A 141 -5.02 -6.98 -16.92
N ASN A 142 -6.08 -7.35 -16.19
CA ASN A 142 -7.29 -6.54 -16.03
C ASN A 142 -7.32 -5.72 -14.74
N ALA A 143 -6.37 -5.94 -13.83
CA ALA A 143 -6.33 -5.27 -12.54
C ALA A 143 -6.05 -3.78 -12.70
N ARG A 144 -6.89 -2.94 -12.09
CA ARG A 144 -6.66 -1.50 -11.95
C ARG A 144 -6.20 -1.16 -10.55
N THR A 145 -5.38 -0.12 -10.43
CA THR A 145 -4.79 0.29 -9.16
C THR A 145 -5.36 1.60 -8.65
N ILE A 146 -5.66 1.64 -7.36
CA ILE A 146 -6.05 2.85 -6.64
C ILE A 146 -5.06 3.07 -5.51
N LEU A 147 -4.55 4.29 -5.38
CA LEU A 147 -3.78 4.71 -4.21
C LEU A 147 -4.59 5.72 -3.39
N THR A 148 -4.84 5.43 -2.12
CA THR A 148 -5.34 6.42 -1.16
C THR A 148 -4.18 7.02 -0.38
N ILE A 149 -4.10 8.35 -0.39
CA ILE A 149 -3.17 9.11 0.43
C ILE A 149 -3.93 9.63 1.66
N HIS A 150 -3.61 9.12 2.85
CA HIS A 150 -4.19 9.62 4.10
C HIS A 150 -3.37 10.75 4.69
N ASN A 151 -2.05 10.68 4.53
CA ASN A 151 -1.14 11.74 4.98
C ASN A 151 0.10 11.85 4.10
N LEU A 152 0.15 12.89 3.28
CA LEU A 152 1.24 13.15 2.34
C LEU A 152 2.60 13.43 3.00
N ALA A 153 2.63 13.74 4.30
CA ALA A 153 3.89 13.96 5.01
C ALA A 153 4.70 12.67 5.18
N TYR A 154 4.04 11.50 5.19
CA TYR A 154 4.69 10.20 5.32
C TYR A 154 4.83 9.53 3.94
N GLN A 155 6.03 9.61 3.37
CA GLN A 155 6.24 9.26 1.96
C GLN A 155 7.06 7.97 1.74
N GLY A 156 7.69 7.43 2.78
CA GLY A 156 8.63 6.32 2.64
C GLY A 156 9.83 6.73 1.79
N ILE A 157 10.59 7.73 2.27
CA ILE A 157 11.81 8.21 1.61
C ILE A 157 13.02 7.46 2.18
N PHE A 158 13.82 6.85 1.30
CA PHE A 158 14.99 6.06 1.66
C PHE A 158 16.20 6.47 0.83
N ASN A 159 17.41 6.26 1.36
CA ASN A 159 18.62 6.57 0.60
C ASN A 159 18.76 5.66 -0.63
N LYS A 160 19.36 6.18 -1.69
CA LYS A 160 19.54 5.50 -2.98
C LYS A 160 20.30 4.19 -2.91
N GLU A 161 21.22 4.04 -1.96
CA GLU A 161 21.98 2.80 -1.77
C GLU A 161 21.06 1.62 -1.42
N LYS A 162 19.85 1.91 -0.89
CA LYS A 162 18.85 0.90 -0.62
C LYS A 162 17.94 0.57 -1.82
N TYR A 163 18.12 1.19 -2.98
CA TYR A 163 17.23 0.98 -4.14
C TYR A 163 17.09 -0.48 -4.54
N GLU A 164 18.20 -1.23 -4.49
CA GLU A 164 18.26 -2.67 -4.80
C GLU A 164 17.28 -3.51 -3.95
N VAL A 165 16.95 -3.07 -2.74
CA VAL A 165 15.96 -3.75 -1.86
C VAL A 165 14.59 -3.83 -2.53
N ILE A 166 14.23 -2.82 -3.32
CA ILE A 166 12.95 -2.81 -4.05
C ILE A 166 12.94 -3.95 -5.06
N GLY A 167 14.06 -4.21 -5.73
CA GLY A 167 14.21 -5.30 -6.70
C GLY A 167 13.45 -5.05 -8.00
N ILE A 168 13.55 -3.83 -8.54
CA ILE A 168 13.09 -3.46 -9.90
C ILE A 168 14.25 -2.83 -10.68
N SER A 169 14.13 -2.77 -12.02
CA SER A 169 15.18 -2.17 -12.88
C SER A 169 15.51 -0.73 -12.47
N TRP A 170 16.80 -0.37 -12.51
CA TRP A 170 17.28 1.00 -12.34
C TRP A 170 16.71 1.99 -13.36
N ASP A 171 16.12 1.51 -14.45
CA ASP A 171 15.37 2.36 -15.39
C ASP A 171 14.22 3.11 -14.70
N TYR A 172 13.69 2.59 -13.59
CA TYR A 172 12.65 3.24 -12.79
C TYR A 172 13.22 4.20 -11.72
N PHE A 173 14.54 4.31 -11.56
CA PHE A 173 15.19 5.31 -10.72
C PHE A 173 15.49 6.57 -11.53
N ASN A 174 14.44 7.32 -11.85
CA ASN A 174 14.52 8.60 -12.54
C ASN A 174 13.43 9.55 -12.03
N MET A 175 13.55 10.85 -12.38
CA MET A 175 12.67 11.91 -11.87
C MET A 175 11.19 11.72 -12.21
N HIS A 176 10.84 10.91 -13.22
CA HIS A 176 9.47 10.60 -13.59
C HIS A 176 8.89 9.39 -12.84
N CYS A 177 9.72 8.67 -12.08
CA CYS A 177 9.36 7.44 -11.38
C CYS A 177 9.68 7.55 -9.88
N LEU A 178 10.62 6.74 -9.36
CA LEU A 178 10.84 6.61 -7.91
C LEU A 178 11.87 7.60 -7.35
N GLU A 179 12.71 8.22 -8.16
CA GLU A 179 13.78 9.10 -7.69
C GLU A 179 13.20 10.41 -7.12
N PHE A 180 13.77 10.91 -6.03
CA PHE A 180 13.35 12.13 -5.35
C PHE A 180 14.53 12.77 -4.61
N TYR A 181 15.24 13.70 -5.26
CA TYR A 181 16.44 14.37 -4.73
C TYR A 181 17.57 13.38 -4.37
N ASP A 182 17.92 12.52 -5.32
CA ASP A 182 18.88 11.40 -5.19
C ASP A 182 18.52 10.40 -4.08
N LYS A 183 17.23 10.37 -3.69
CA LYS A 183 16.64 9.38 -2.79
C LYS A 183 15.55 8.60 -3.50
N VAL A 184 15.12 7.53 -2.87
CA VAL A 184 13.97 6.71 -3.28
C VAL A 184 12.73 7.20 -2.55
N ASN A 185 11.62 7.39 -3.25
CA ASN A 185 10.33 7.77 -2.65
C ASN A 185 9.22 6.79 -3.06
N LEU A 186 8.79 5.93 -2.12
CA LEU A 186 7.80 4.88 -2.41
C LEU A 186 6.42 5.46 -2.69
N LEU A 187 5.99 6.49 -1.95
CA LEU A 187 4.70 7.13 -2.19
C LEU A 187 4.66 7.79 -3.56
N LYS A 188 5.74 8.49 -3.96
CA LYS A 188 5.88 9.03 -5.31
C LYS A 188 5.72 7.94 -6.37
N GLY A 189 6.41 6.81 -6.20
CA GLY A 189 6.25 5.65 -7.10
C GLY A 189 4.80 5.18 -7.18
N GLY A 190 4.13 5.05 -6.03
CA GLY A 190 2.70 4.73 -5.98
C GLY A 190 1.82 5.72 -6.75
N ILE A 191 2.04 7.02 -6.56
CA ILE A 191 1.31 8.10 -7.25
C ILE A 191 1.51 8.03 -8.77
N VAL A 192 2.75 7.84 -9.22
CA VAL A 192 3.11 7.75 -10.64
C VAL A 192 2.43 6.55 -11.30
N PHE A 193 2.43 5.38 -10.64
CA PHE A 193 1.97 4.13 -11.24
C PHE A 193 0.50 3.79 -11.01
N ALA A 194 -0.19 4.45 -10.08
CA ALA A 194 -1.61 4.20 -9.84
C ALA A 194 -2.48 4.53 -11.07
N ASP A 195 -3.59 3.82 -11.30
CA ASP A 195 -4.57 4.21 -12.33
C ASP A 195 -5.47 5.36 -11.84
N ALA A 196 -5.74 5.41 -10.54
CA ALA A 196 -6.42 6.52 -9.86
C ALA A 196 -5.82 6.78 -8.46
N ILE A 197 -5.89 8.04 -8.02
CA ILE A 197 -5.42 8.46 -6.71
C ILE A 197 -6.59 9.12 -6.00
N ASN A 198 -6.78 8.83 -4.72
CA ASN A 198 -7.72 9.58 -3.91
C ASN A 198 -7.12 10.01 -2.57
N THR A 199 -7.83 10.92 -1.90
CA THR A 199 -7.47 11.38 -0.57
C THR A 199 -8.71 11.74 0.24
N VAL A 200 -8.51 12.12 1.50
CA VAL A 200 -9.55 12.17 2.54
C VAL A 200 -10.53 13.34 2.43
N SER A 201 -10.34 14.28 1.50
CA SER A 201 -11.34 15.30 1.17
C SER A 201 -11.10 15.99 -0.18
N PRO A 202 -12.14 16.55 -0.83
CA PRO A 202 -12.00 17.36 -2.04
C PRO A 202 -11.11 18.59 -1.88
N ASN A 203 -11.13 19.22 -0.70
CA ASN A 203 -10.29 20.38 -0.41
C ASN A 203 -8.83 19.96 -0.26
N TYR A 204 -8.57 18.86 0.45
CA TYR A 204 -7.20 18.36 0.61
C TYR A 204 -6.60 17.94 -0.73
N ALA A 205 -7.38 17.32 -1.63
CA ALA A 205 -6.95 17.00 -2.99
C ALA A 205 -6.46 18.23 -3.78
N LYS A 206 -7.06 19.41 -3.57
CA LYS A 206 -6.61 20.67 -4.16
C LYS A 206 -5.38 21.23 -3.44
N GLN A 207 -5.36 21.17 -2.11
CA GLN A 207 -4.27 21.71 -1.30
C GLN A 207 -2.94 21.02 -1.61
N ILE A 208 -2.92 19.69 -1.66
CA ILE A 208 -1.68 18.92 -1.89
C ILE A 208 -1.03 19.15 -3.26
N GLN A 209 -1.74 19.79 -4.19
CA GLN A 209 -1.20 20.22 -5.47
C GLN A 209 -0.46 21.56 -5.41
N THR A 210 -0.39 22.19 -4.23
CA THR A 210 0.34 23.45 -4.01
C THR A 210 1.68 23.19 -3.31
N PRO A 211 2.72 24.02 -3.55
CA PRO A 211 4.01 23.85 -2.88
C PRO A 211 3.92 23.86 -1.34
N GLN A 212 2.98 24.61 -0.77
CA GLN A 212 2.82 24.76 0.68
C GLN A 212 2.37 23.44 1.36
N TYR A 213 1.53 22.64 0.70
CA TYR A 213 0.93 21.44 1.30
C TYR A 213 1.32 20.15 0.60
N GLY A 214 1.98 20.21 -0.55
CA GLY A 214 2.33 19.03 -1.35
C GLY A 214 3.58 18.29 -0.88
N CYS A 215 4.28 18.77 0.15
CA CYS A 215 5.45 18.11 0.73
C CYS A 215 6.51 17.72 -0.33
N GLY A 216 6.72 18.57 -1.34
CA GLY A 216 7.64 18.34 -2.46
C GLY A 216 7.10 17.42 -3.57
N LEU A 217 5.91 16.84 -3.41
CA LEU A 217 5.21 16.04 -4.42
C LEU A 217 4.14 16.83 -5.19
N ASP A 218 4.02 18.14 -4.94
CA ASP A 218 3.01 19.00 -5.57
C ASP A 218 3.08 18.98 -7.10
N GLY A 219 4.29 18.94 -7.67
CA GLY A 219 4.49 18.81 -9.12
C GLY A 219 3.91 17.51 -9.68
N VAL A 220 4.26 16.39 -9.06
CA VAL A 220 3.78 15.05 -9.46
C VAL A 220 2.26 14.95 -9.30
N LEU A 221 1.71 15.53 -8.23
CA LEU A 221 0.27 15.53 -7.99
C LEU A 221 -0.48 16.40 -9.01
N ARG A 222 0.09 17.54 -9.46
CA ARG A 222 -0.46 18.35 -10.54
C ARG A 222 -0.45 17.63 -11.89
N GLU A 223 0.64 16.93 -12.22
CA GLU A 223 0.71 16.10 -13.44
C GLU A 223 -0.37 15.00 -13.44
N ARG A 224 -0.77 14.55 -12.25
CA ARG A 224 -1.79 13.53 -12.03
C ARG A 224 -3.17 14.09 -11.66
N ALA A 225 -3.40 15.40 -11.80
CA ALA A 225 -4.61 16.07 -11.32
C ALA A 225 -5.91 15.50 -11.92
N ASN A 226 -5.89 15.05 -13.17
CA ASN A 226 -7.05 14.43 -13.83
C ASN A 226 -7.37 13.01 -13.32
N ARG A 227 -6.52 12.44 -12.46
CA ARG A 227 -6.68 11.14 -11.80
C ARG A 227 -6.67 11.26 -10.28
N LEU A 228 -6.62 12.48 -9.72
CA LEU A 228 -6.59 12.75 -8.30
C LEU A 228 -7.96 13.23 -7.82
N PHE A 229 -8.54 12.50 -6.87
CA PHE A 229 -9.87 12.75 -6.34
C PHE A 229 -9.83 12.97 -4.83
N GLY A 230 -10.76 13.78 -4.31
CA GLY A 230 -11.06 13.79 -2.88
C GLY A 230 -12.40 13.13 -2.62
N ILE A 231 -12.49 12.35 -1.55
CA ILE A 231 -13.71 11.64 -1.13
C ILE A 231 -14.47 12.46 -0.09
#